data_AF-A0A2J9VLR9-F1
#
_entry.id   AF-A0A2J9VLR9-F1
#
_cell.length_a   1.000
_cell.length_b   1.000
_cell.length_c   1.000
_cell.angle_alpha   90.00
_cell.angle_beta   90.00
_cell.angle_gamma   90.00
#
_symmetry.space_group_name_H-M   'P 1'
#
loop_
_entity.id
_entity.type
_entity.pdbx_description
1 polymer ?
#
loop_
_entity_poly.entity_id
_entity_poly.type
_entity_poly.pdbx_seq_one_letter_code
_entity_poly.pdbx_strand_id
1 'polypeptide(L)'
;MGCVASVSVPNEQVLDARNQLKNYALVTCLIAIDPKSTLAEDLKYSKRAFSFMGNGGHMVVQNEETFDTEHDPYAKAASVLIDEAAHLLGYMKNGETSKSYGCFRAYQSKKFNDFIVSQDSYVTEK
;
A
#
# COMPACT_ATOMS: atom_id res chain seq x y z
N MET A 1 -38.39 -11.84 -9.66
CA MET A 1 -37.41 -10.75 -9.77
C MET A 1 -36.18 -11.10 -8.94
N GLY A 2 -35.05 -11.44 -9.57
CA GLY A 2 -33.77 -11.57 -8.89
C GLY A 2 -32.85 -10.45 -9.38
N CYS A 3 -32.42 -9.56 -8.49
CA CYS A 3 -31.45 -8.53 -8.80
C CYS A 3 -30.09 -9.21 -9.04
N VAL A 4 -29.65 -9.24 -10.29
CA VAL A 4 -28.26 -9.55 -10.61
C VAL A 4 -27.47 -8.33 -10.16
N ALA A 5 -26.74 -8.45 -9.05
CA ALA A 5 -25.78 -7.43 -8.66
C ALA A 5 -24.74 -7.34 -9.77
N SER A 6 -24.79 -6.27 -10.56
CA SER A 6 -23.75 -5.95 -11.54
C SER A 6 -22.48 -5.65 -10.76
N VAL A 7 -21.55 -6.60 -10.72
CA VAL A 7 -20.19 -6.34 -10.27
C VAL A 7 -19.59 -5.38 -11.29
N SER A 8 -19.53 -4.09 -10.94
CA SER A 8 -18.85 -3.10 -11.75
C SER A 8 -17.38 -3.50 -11.81
N VAL A 9 -16.92 -3.90 -13.00
CA VAL A 9 -15.49 -4.08 -13.26
C VAL A 9 -14.81 -2.75 -12.94
N PRO A 10 -13.80 -2.71 -12.05
CA PRO A 10 -13.14 -1.46 -11.74
C PRO A 10 -12.53 -0.89 -13.02
N ASN A 11 -12.75 0.40 -13.26
CA ASN A 11 -12.10 1.13 -14.35
C ASN A 11 -10.57 0.88 -14.30
N GLU A 12 -9.91 0.75 -15.45
CA GLU A 12 -8.48 0.47 -15.56
C GLU A 12 -7.63 1.43 -14.72
N GLN A 13 -8.05 2.69 -14.64
CA GLN A 13 -7.47 3.71 -13.78
C GLN A 13 -7.50 3.37 -12.29
N VAL A 14 -8.62 2.84 -11.79
CA VAL A 14 -8.76 2.41 -10.38
C VAL A 14 -7.86 1.21 -10.12
N LEU A 15 -7.75 0.28 -11.06
CA LEU A 15 -6.84 -0.86 -10.94
C LEU A 15 -5.37 -0.41 -10.88
N ASP A 16 -4.97 0.53 -11.73
CA ASP A 16 -3.63 1.09 -11.73
C ASP A 16 -3.34 1.84 -10.41
N ALA A 17 -4.27 2.70 -9.96
CA ALA A 17 -4.14 3.41 -8.69
C ALA A 17 -3.99 2.45 -7.50
N ARG A 18 -4.79 1.39 -7.44
CA ARG A 18 -4.67 0.34 -6.42
C ARG A 18 -3.31 -0.35 -6.47
N ASN A 19 -2.81 -0.70 -7.66
CA ASN A 19 -1.51 -1.34 -7.82
C ASN A 19 -0.37 -0.43 -7.36
N GLN A 20 -0.41 0.85 -7.69
CA GLN A 20 0.58 1.83 -7.21
C GLN A 20 0.55 1.96 -5.69
N LEU A 21 -0.64 2.07 -5.09
CA LEU A 21 -0.78 2.15 -3.63
C LEU A 21 -0.26 0.89 -2.93
N LYS A 22 -0.56 -0.29 -3.49
CA LYS A 22 -0.01 -1.57 -3.03
C LYS A 22 1.51 -1.60 -3.11
N ASN A 23 2.09 -1.14 -4.22
CA ASN A 23 3.53 -1.12 -4.44
C ASN A 23 4.22 -0.12 -3.51
N TYR A 24 3.62 1.06 -3.29
CA TYR A 24 4.07 2.02 -2.28
C TYR A 24 4.18 1.37 -0.90
N ALA A 25 3.12 0.67 -0.46
CA ALA A 25 3.08 0.01 0.83
C ALA A 25 4.12 -1.12 0.95
N LEU A 26 4.22 -1.98 -0.08
CA LEU A 26 5.20 -3.07 -0.11
C LEU A 26 6.64 -2.55 0.02
N VAL A 27 6.99 -1.56 -0.80
CA VAL A 27 8.32 -0.93 -0.76
C VAL A 27 8.58 -0.29 0.60
N THR A 28 7.58 0.38 1.19
CA THR A 28 7.70 0.97 2.52
C THR A 28 7.92 -0.09 3.60
N CYS A 29 7.25 -1.24 3.52
CA CYS A 29 7.47 -2.37 4.44
C CYS A 29 8.88 -2.95 4.29
N LEU A 30 9.37 -3.11 3.06
CA LEU A 30 10.73 -3.59 2.81
C LEU A 30 11.79 -2.62 3.36
N ILE A 31 11.59 -1.31 3.22
CA ILE A 31 12.44 -0.28 3.83
C ILE A 31 12.45 -0.40 5.36
N ALA A 32 11.30 -0.68 5.98
CA ALA A 32 11.17 -0.76 7.44
C ALA A 32 11.95 -1.93 8.08
N ILE A 33 12.35 -2.94 7.28
CA ILE A 33 13.15 -4.09 7.75
C ILE A 33 14.56 -3.65 8.16
N ASP A 34 15.22 -2.88 7.30
CA ASP A 34 16.54 -2.30 7.53
C ASP A 34 16.67 -0.93 6.83
N PRO A 35 16.22 0.15 7.50
CA PRO A 35 16.11 1.48 6.90
C PRO A 35 17.44 2.13 6.49
N LYS A 36 18.57 1.60 6.95
CA LYS A 36 19.92 2.13 6.67
C LYS A 36 20.67 1.34 5.61
N SER A 37 20.08 0.27 5.09
CA SER A 37 20.68 -0.55 4.04
C SER A 37 20.77 0.20 2.70
N THR A 38 21.74 -0.17 1.87
CA THR A 38 21.81 0.32 0.47
C THR A 38 20.54 -0.02 -0.31
N LEU A 39 19.93 -1.17 -0.03
CA LEU A 39 18.64 -1.55 -0.61
C LEU A 39 17.54 -0.58 -0.20
N ALA A 40 17.48 -0.17 1.07
CA ALA A 40 16.49 0.80 1.53
C ALA A 40 16.66 2.16 0.84
N GLU A 41 17.90 2.60 0.59
CA GLU A 41 18.14 3.84 -0.17
C GLU A 41 17.61 3.74 -1.61
N ASP A 42 17.85 2.62 -2.30
CA ASP A 42 17.31 2.39 -3.64
C ASP A 42 15.77 2.35 -3.64
N LEU A 43 15.19 1.62 -2.69
CA LEU A 43 13.75 1.50 -2.51
C LEU A 43 13.06 2.84 -2.21
N LYS A 44 13.75 3.83 -1.62
CA LYS A 44 13.15 5.17 -1.43
C LYS A 44 12.79 5.84 -2.75
N TYR A 45 13.54 5.58 -3.83
CA TYR A 45 13.19 6.09 -5.15
C TYR A 45 11.92 5.44 -5.69
N SER A 46 11.76 4.12 -5.53
CA SER A 46 10.51 3.42 -5.89
C SER A 46 9.34 3.90 -5.04
N LYS A 47 9.54 4.08 -3.72
CA LYS A 47 8.52 4.64 -2.82
C LYS A 47 8.06 6.02 -3.30
N ARG A 48 8.99 6.89 -3.69
CA ARG A 48 8.67 8.21 -4.25
C ARG A 48 7.90 8.09 -5.57
N ALA A 49 8.31 7.19 -6.47
CA ALA A 49 7.65 6.98 -7.75
C ALA A 49 6.19 6.53 -7.59
N PHE A 50 5.87 5.73 -6.57
CA PHE A 50 4.49 5.30 -6.28
C PHE A 50 3.70 6.25 -5.38
N SER A 51 4.31 7.34 -4.88
CA SER A 51 3.65 8.30 -4.00
C SER A 51 2.73 9.26 -4.77
N PHE A 52 1.93 10.04 -4.04
CA PHE A 52 1.10 11.12 -4.59
C PHE A 52 1.90 12.10 -5.46
N MET A 53 3.12 12.47 -5.06
CA MET A 53 4.00 13.36 -5.82
C MET A 53 4.69 12.68 -7.02
N GLY A 54 4.49 11.37 -7.18
CA GLY A 54 4.98 10.59 -8.31
C GLY A 54 3.82 10.20 -9.22
N ASN A 55 3.69 8.90 -9.46
CA ASN A 55 2.64 8.33 -10.31
C ASN A 55 1.36 7.98 -9.54
N GLY A 56 1.37 8.04 -8.21
CA GLY A 56 0.28 7.58 -7.35
C GLY A 56 -1.08 8.20 -7.69
N GLY A 57 -2.08 7.34 -7.93
CA GLY A 57 -3.43 7.77 -8.31
C GLY A 57 -4.37 8.16 -7.17
N HIS A 58 -3.94 8.11 -5.91
CA HIS A 58 -4.78 8.48 -4.76
C HIS A 58 -4.44 9.89 -4.24
N MET A 59 -5.43 10.70 -3.90
CA MET A 59 -5.25 12.01 -3.25
C MET A 59 -4.92 11.91 -1.77
N VAL A 60 -4.14 12.88 -1.29
CA VAL A 60 -4.01 13.18 0.13
C VAL A 60 -4.98 14.31 0.47
N VAL A 61 -5.92 14.05 1.37
CA VAL A 61 -6.90 15.04 1.85
C VAL A 61 -6.27 15.84 2.97
N GLN A 62 -6.31 17.16 2.83
CA GLN A 62 -5.84 18.11 3.82
C GLN A 62 -6.95 19.09 4.15
N ASN A 63 -6.97 19.54 5.39
CA ASN A 63 -7.82 20.61 5.83
C ASN A 63 -7.38 21.93 5.17
N GLU A 64 -8.31 22.64 4.54
CA GLU A 64 -7.98 23.83 3.75
C GLU A 64 -7.53 25.04 4.60
N GLU A 65 -7.93 25.08 5.87
CA GLU A 65 -7.64 26.22 6.77
C GLU A 65 -6.34 26.01 7.56
N THR A 66 -6.10 24.77 8.01
CA THR A 66 -4.96 24.43 8.88
C THR A 66 -3.81 23.77 8.13
N PHE A 67 -4.06 23.26 6.90
CA PHE A 67 -3.14 22.40 6.14
C PHE A 67 -2.81 21.07 6.82
N ASP A 68 -3.56 20.69 7.85
CA ASP A 68 -3.40 19.40 8.50
C ASP A 68 -3.86 18.27 7.58
N THR A 69 -3.10 17.17 7.56
CA THR A 69 -3.47 15.98 6.77
C THR A 69 -4.61 15.24 7.47
N GLU A 70 -5.80 15.25 6.85
CA GLU A 70 -6.97 14.53 7.33
C GLU A 70 -6.95 13.06 6.88
N HIS A 71 -6.49 12.81 5.65
CA HIS A 71 -6.40 11.46 5.10
C HIS A 71 -5.26 11.29 4.12
N ASP A 72 -4.30 10.44 4.47
CA ASP A 72 -3.23 9.99 3.57
C ASP A 72 -3.38 8.48 3.30
N PRO A 73 -3.88 8.08 2.11
CA PRO A 73 -3.99 6.68 1.72
C PRO A 73 -2.65 5.94 1.75
N TYR A 74 -1.55 6.62 1.41
CA TYR A 74 -0.21 6.03 1.30
C TYR A 74 0.36 5.69 2.67
N ALA A 75 0.29 6.63 3.61
CA ALA A 75 0.71 6.40 5.00
C ALA A 75 -0.12 5.30 5.66
N LYS A 76 -1.45 5.32 5.47
CA LYS A 76 -2.36 4.29 5.99
C LYS A 76 -2.08 2.92 5.37
N ALA A 77 -1.88 2.83 4.05
CA ALA A 77 -1.54 1.58 3.37
C ALA A 77 -0.23 0.98 3.88
N ALA A 78 0.80 1.81 4.08
CA ALA A 78 2.06 1.38 4.65
C ALA A 78 1.89 0.83 6.06
N SER A 79 1.15 1.53 6.94
CA SER A 79 0.87 1.08 8.30
C SER A 79 0.15 -0.27 8.30
N VAL A 80 -0.96 -0.38 7.57
CA VAL A 80 -1.76 -1.63 7.52
C VAL A 80 -0.93 -2.80 7.02
N LEU A 81 -0.09 -2.61 6.00
CA LEU A 81 0.75 -3.68 5.48
C LEU A 81 1.87 -4.07 6.44
N ILE A 82 2.51 -3.11 7.12
CA ILE A 82 3.55 -3.38 8.13
C ILE A 82 2.95 -4.12 9.33
N ASP A 83 1.79 -3.68 9.82
CA ASP A 83 1.09 -4.33 10.93
C ASP A 83 0.70 -5.76 10.57
N GLU A 84 0.15 -5.98 9.37
CA GLU A 84 -0.18 -7.32 8.90
C GLU A 84 1.07 -8.20 8.71
N ALA A 85 2.17 -7.63 8.18
CA ALA A 85 3.43 -8.34 8.00
C ALA A 85 4.04 -8.83 9.32
N ALA A 86 3.85 -8.08 10.41
CA ALA A 86 4.33 -8.46 11.74
C ALA A 86 3.72 -9.79 12.26
N HIS A 87 2.54 -10.15 11.76
CA HIS A 87 1.86 -11.40 12.11
C HIS A 87 2.16 -12.56 11.15
N LEU A 88 2.80 -12.30 10.01
CA LEU A 88 3.05 -13.27 8.94
C LEU A 88 4.53 -13.66 8.88
N LEU A 89 5.01 -14.32 9.94
CA LEU A 89 6.41 -14.73 10.04
C LEU A 89 6.74 -15.89 9.09
N GLY A 90 7.83 -15.74 8.35
CA GLY A 90 8.47 -16.83 7.63
C GLY A 90 9.70 -17.29 8.39
N TYR A 91 10.00 -18.59 8.37
CA TYR A 91 11.19 -19.14 9.03
C TYR A 91 12.20 -19.61 8.00
N MET A 92 13.45 -19.19 8.18
CA MET A 92 14.59 -19.61 7.38
C MET A 92 15.16 -20.94 7.91
N LYS A 93 15.97 -21.62 7.08
CA LYS A 93 16.59 -22.92 7.46
C LYS A 93 17.48 -22.83 8.71
N ASN A 94 18.03 -21.65 8.99
CA ASN A 94 18.86 -21.35 10.17
C ASN A 94 18.03 -21.02 11.43
N GLY A 95 16.69 -21.06 11.36
CA GLY A 95 15.79 -20.74 12.47
C GLY A 95 15.46 -19.26 12.64
N GLU A 96 16.07 -18.38 11.85
CA GLU A 96 15.77 -16.94 11.87
C GLU A 96 14.45 -16.63 11.16
N THR A 97 13.84 -15.51 11.53
CA THR A 97 12.61 -15.02 10.88
C THR A 97 12.94 -14.18 9.65
N SER A 98 12.30 -14.48 8.52
CA SER A 98 12.33 -13.64 7.32
C SER A 98 11.24 -12.56 7.40
N LYS A 99 11.65 -11.32 7.67
CA LYS A 99 10.72 -10.18 7.69
C LYS A 99 10.22 -9.81 6.28
N SER A 100 11.04 -10.02 5.25
CA SER A 100 10.65 -9.78 3.85
C SER A 100 9.54 -10.72 3.40
N TYR A 101 9.58 -11.99 3.84
CA TYR A 101 8.47 -12.92 3.67
C TYR A 101 7.16 -12.34 4.21
N GLY A 102 7.19 -11.74 5.41
CA GLY A 102 6.02 -11.09 6.00
C GLY A 102 5.44 -9.98 5.12
N CYS A 103 6.28 -9.09 4.60
CA CYS A 103 5.83 -8.03 3.67
C CYS A 103 5.17 -8.61 2.41
N PHE A 104 5.77 -9.63 1.79
CA PHE A 104 5.21 -10.26 0.59
C PHE A 104 3.91 -11.04 0.86
N ARG A 105 3.78 -11.67 2.02
CA ARG A 105 2.55 -12.34 2.43
C ARG A 105 1.44 -11.35 2.76
N ALA A 106 1.77 -10.27 3.47
CA ALA A 106 0.83 -9.19 3.78
C ALA A 106 0.29 -8.53 2.50
N TYR A 107 1.16 -8.31 1.50
CA TYR A 107 0.78 -7.77 0.18
C TYR A 107 -0.31 -8.59 -0.54
N GLN A 108 -0.31 -9.91 -0.32
CA GLN A 108 -1.29 -10.84 -0.88
C GLN A 108 -2.46 -11.12 0.07
N SER A 109 -2.42 -10.62 1.30
CA SER A 109 -3.44 -10.89 2.31
C SER A 109 -4.79 -10.32 1.92
N LYS A 110 -5.87 -11.01 2.31
CA LYS A 110 -7.23 -10.51 2.09
C LYS A 110 -7.43 -9.17 2.80
N LYS A 111 -7.00 -9.06 4.05
CA LYS A 111 -7.14 -7.84 4.87
C LYS A 111 -6.51 -6.62 4.20
N PHE A 112 -5.29 -6.76 3.68
CA PHE A 112 -4.63 -5.65 2.98
C PHE A 112 -5.34 -5.32 1.67
N ASN A 113 -5.74 -6.31 0.88
CA ASN A 113 -6.48 -6.06 -0.37
C ASN A 113 -7.85 -5.39 -0.12
N ASP A 114 -8.58 -5.81 0.92
CA ASP A 114 -9.84 -5.17 1.32
C ASP A 114 -9.59 -3.70 1.72
N PHE A 115 -8.51 -3.43 2.48
CA PHE A 115 -8.11 -2.06 2.81
C PHE A 115 -7.81 -1.26 1.55
N ILE A 116 -7.05 -1.79 0.59
CA ILE A 116 -6.74 -1.09 -0.66
C ILE A 116 -8.01 -0.71 -1.43
N VAL A 117 -8.98 -1.63 -1.53
CA VAL A 117 -10.28 -1.34 -2.15
C VAL A 117 -11.04 -0.24 -1.41
N SER A 118 -10.95 -0.18 -0.09
CA SER A 118 -11.59 0.89 0.69
C SER A 118 -11.02 2.29 0.41
N GLN A 119 -9.88 2.39 -0.27
CA GLN A 119 -9.27 3.67 -0.65
C GLN A 119 -9.72 4.18 -2.02
N ASP A 120 -10.54 3.44 -2.76
CA ASP A 120 -10.99 3.82 -4.10
C ASP A 120 -11.67 5.19 -4.17
N SER A 121 -12.34 5.62 -3.09
CA SER A 121 -13.00 6.93 -3.02
C SER A 121 -12.01 8.11 -3.09
N TYR A 122 -10.71 7.85 -2.95
CA TYR A 122 -9.65 8.85 -3.02
C TYR A 122 -8.89 8.79 -4.36
N VAL A 123 -9.31 7.96 -5.31
CA VAL A 123 -8.70 7.90 -6.64
C VAL A 123 -9.03 9.18 -7.41
N THR A 124 -8.02 9.84 -7.97
CA THR A 124 -8.23 11.01 -8.83
C THR A 124 -8.68 10.59 -10.22
N GLU A 125 -9.69 11.28 -10.75
CA GLU A 125 -9.87 11.38 -12.19
C GLU A 125 -8.74 12.27 -12.74
N LYS A 126 -7.86 11.69 -13.57
CA LYS A 126 -6.84 12.44 -14.29
C LYS A 126 -7.41 12.98 -15.59
#